data_AF-A0A7X7JYU4-F1
#
_entry.id   AF-A0A7X7JYU4-F1
#
_cell.length_a   1.000
_cell.length_b   1.000
_cell.length_c   1.000
_cell.angle_alpha   90.00
_cell.angle_beta   90.00
_cell.angle_gamma   90.00
#
_symmetry.space_group_name_H-M   'P 1'
#
loop_
_entity.id
_entity.type
_entity.pdbx_description
1 polymer ?
#
loop_
_entity_poly.entity_id
_entity_poly.type
_entity_poly.pdbx_seq_one_letter_code
_entity_poly.pdbx_strand_id
1 'polypeptide(L)'
;MTLRERFLATARFEPCTRTPRWELGYWAGAIQRWYGEGLTGTEQALRAEEPYGAWVGANNPSGRSFRGAERDVMNYFGMDPGPHGVPINYFVCPQYPAEVLEETDQAIIRRDGNGIVSRVLKPELGMPH
;
A
#
# COMPACT_ATOMS: atom_id res chain seq x y z
N MET A 1 -7.03 -26.81 3.42
CA MET A 1 -5.93 -25.92 3.84
C MET A 1 -6.49 -24.54 4.18
N THR A 2 -6.14 -23.98 5.33
CA THR A 2 -6.41 -22.58 5.70
C THR A 2 -5.62 -21.61 4.81
N LEU A 3 -5.95 -20.31 4.83
CA LEU A 3 -5.16 -19.29 4.11
C LEU A 3 -3.70 -19.28 4.57
N ARG A 4 -3.48 -19.40 5.89
CA ARG A 4 -2.14 -19.46 6.48
C ARG A 4 -1.35 -20.67 5.98
N GLU A 5 -1.98 -21.85 5.95
CA GLU A 5 -1.35 -23.05 5.41
C GLU A 5 -1.01 -22.91 3.92
N ARG A 6 -1.92 -22.36 3.12
CA ARG A 6 -1.67 -22.09 1.69
C ARG A 6 -0.52 -21.12 1.49
N PHE A 7 -0.48 -20.04 2.27
CA PHE A 7 0.59 -19.06 2.22
C PHE A 7 1.96 -19.69 2.51
N LEU A 8 2.05 -20.47 3.59
CA LEU A 8 3.30 -21.14 3.97
C LEU A 8 3.75 -22.17 2.91
N ALA A 9 2.82 -22.97 2.39
CA ALA A 9 3.13 -23.92 1.32
C ALA A 9 3.61 -23.20 0.05
N THR A 10 2.95 -22.10 -0.33
CA THR A 10 3.35 -21.28 -1.48
C THR A 10 4.76 -20.71 -1.29
N ALA A 11 5.05 -20.12 -0.13
CA ALA A 11 6.35 -19.53 0.18
C ALA A 11 7.49 -20.56 0.27
N ARG A 12 7.16 -21.83 0.55
CA ARG A 12 8.11 -22.95 0.61
C ARG A 12 8.18 -23.77 -0.68
N PHE A 13 7.44 -23.37 -1.72
CA PHE A 13 7.34 -24.12 -2.97
C PHE A 13 6.84 -25.56 -2.79
N GLU A 14 5.97 -25.77 -1.79
CA GLU A 14 5.31 -27.05 -1.53
C GLU A 14 4.01 -27.17 -2.36
N PRO A 15 3.53 -28.40 -2.64
CA PRO A 15 2.23 -28.59 -3.27
C PRO A 15 1.10 -27.92 -2.47
N CYS A 16 0.32 -27.08 -3.14
CA CYS A 16 -0.90 -26.49 -2.59
C CYS A 16 -2.01 -26.48 -3.64
N THR A 17 -3.27 -26.44 -3.20
CA THR A 17 -4.42 -26.48 -4.12
C THR A 17 -4.50 -25.26 -5.04
N ARG A 18 -3.98 -24.11 -4.57
CA ARG A 18 -3.76 -22.86 -5.31
C ARG A 18 -2.94 -21.90 -4.46
N THR A 19 -2.32 -20.91 -5.11
CA THR A 19 -1.69 -19.76 -4.43
C THR A 19 -2.73 -18.85 -3.77
N PRO A 20 -2.34 -18.03 -2.77
CA PRO A 20 -3.16 -16.92 -2.29
C PRO A 20 -3.55 -15.97 -3.42
N ARG A 21 -4.82 -15.56 -3.46
CA ARG A 21 -5.36 -14.57 -4.38
C ARG A 21 -5.42 -13.24 -3.66
N TRP A 22 -4.33 -12.48 -3.77
CA TRP A 22 -4.21 -11.16 -3.17
C TRP A 22 -3.99 -10.10 -4.23
N GLU A 23 -4.41 -8.88 -3.93
CA GLU A 23 -4.21 -7.70 -4.77
C GLU A 23 -3.58 -6.58 -3.95
N LEU A 24 -2.89 -5.67 -4.62
CA LEU A 24 -2.32 -4.48 -4.00
C LEU A 24 -3.35 -3.38 -3.87
N GLY A 25 -4.09 -3.12 -4.95
CA GLY A 25 -5.12 -2.10 -5.00
C GLY A 25 -5.66 -1.91 -6.41
N TYR A 26 -6.61 -0.99 -6.53
CA TYR A 26 -7.36 -0.73 -7.74
C TYR A 26 -7.36 0.78 -8.04
N TRP A 27 -7.64 1.12 -9.28
CA TRP A 27 -7.97 2.49 -9.64
C TRP A 27 -9.43 2.78 -9.29
N ALA A 28 -9.68 3.89 -8.62
CA ALA A 28 -11.04 4.30 -8.25
C ALA A 28 -11.99 4.31 -9.45
N GLY A 29 -11.55 4.82 -10.60
CA GLY A 29 -12.31 4.82 -11.84
C GLY A 29 -12.67 3.43 -12.37
N ALA A 30 -11.82 2.42 -12.16
CA ALA A 30 -12.13 1.05 -12.53
C ALA A 30 -13.23 0.48 -11.63
N ILE A 31 -13.14 0.71 -10.32
CA ILE A 31 -14.16 0.30 -9.36
C ILE A 31 -15.52 0.97 -9.67
N GLN A 32 -15.51 2.29 -9.91
CA GLN A 32 -16.71 3.05 -10.28
C GLN A 32 -17.38 2.48 -11.53
N ARG A 33 -16.59 2.14 -12.56
CA ARG A 33 -17.09 1.48 -13.77
C ARG A 33 -17.65 0.09 -13.46
N TRP A 34 -16.96 -0.73 -12.66
CA TRP A 34 -17.41 -2.07 -12.30
C TRP A 34 -18.75 -2.06 -11.55
N TYR A 35 -19.01 -1.06 -10.71
CA TYR A 35 -20.35 -0.89 -10.10
C TYR A 35 -21.45 -0.68 -11.15
N GLY A 36 -21.16 0.06 -12.23
CA GLY A 36 -22.07 0.20 -13.38
C GLY A 36 -22.23 -1.10 -14.19
N GLU A 37 -21.26 -2.02 -14.09
CA GLU A 37 -21.23 -3.30 -14.82
C GLU A 37 -21.80 -4.48 -13.99
N GLY A 38 -22.23 -4.24 -12.75
CA GLY A 38 -22.86 -5.27 -11.90
C GLY A 38 -22.01 -5.76 -10.73
N LEU A 39 -20.93 -5.06 -10.36
CA LEU A 39 -20.30 -5.25 -9.06
C LEU A 39 -21.30 -4.90 -7.96
N THR A 40 -21.52 -5.82 -7.03
CA THR A 40 -22.42 -5.65 -5.89
C THR A 40 -21.63 -5.42 -4.61
N GLY A 41 -22.16 -4.60 -3.70
CA GLY A 41 -21.53 -4.40 -2.41
C GLY A 41 -22.06 -3.22 -1.61
N THR A 42 -21.33 -2.82 -0.58
CA THR A 42 -21.73 -1.81 0.40
C THR A 42 -20.94 -0.50 0.32
N GLU A 43 -19.86 -0.48 -0.46
CA GLU A 43 -18.91 0.61 -0.55
C GLU A 43 -19.12 1.50 -1.79
N GLN A 44 -20.13 1.22 -2.63
CA GLN A 44 -20.36 1.98 -3.86
C GLN A 44 -20.41 3.50 -3.64
N ALA A 45 -21.18 3.96 -2.65
CA ALA A 45 -21.29 5.38 -2.32
C ALA A 45 -19.94 5.98 -1.92
N LEU A 46 -19.14 5.22 -1.16
CA LEU A 46 -17.80 5.63 -0.75
C LEU A 46 -16.85 5.77 -1.95
N ARG A 47 -16.91 4.84 -2.90
CA ARG A 47 -16.05 4.84 -4.09
C ARG A 47 -16.48 5.87 -5.14
N ALA A 48 -17.74 6.28 -5.14
CA ALA A 48 -18.23 7.34 -6.03
C ALA A 48 -17.62 8.72 -5.70
N GLU A 49 -17.20 8.96 -4.45
CA GLU A 49 -16.55 10.20 -4.03
C GLU A 49 -15.04 10.25 -4.33
N GLU A 50 -14.42 9.12 -4.66
CA GLU A 50 -12.98 9.05 -4.93
C GLU A 50 -12.64 9.70 -6.30
N PRO A 51 -11.58 10.50 -6.40
CA PRO A 51 -11.09 10.99 -7.68
C PRO A 51 -10.82 9.82 -8.63
N TYR A 52 -11.18 9.94 -9.90
CA TYR A 52 -11.11 8.83 -10.86
C TYR A 52 -9.72 8.15 -10.93
N GLY A 53 -8.65 8.94 -10.85
CA GLY A 53 -7.25 8.47 -10.85
C GLY A 53 -6.69 8.08 -9.49
N ALA A 54 -7.50 8.09 -8.42
CA ALA A 54 -7.04 7.75 -7.08
C ALA A 54 -6.71 6.25 -6.96
N TRP A 55 -5.68 5.95 -6.17
CA TRP A 55 -5.35 4.59 -5.78
C TRP A 55 -6.21 4.17 -4.58
N VAL A 56 -6.84 3.01 -4.69
CA VAL A 56 -7.65 2.40 -3.63
C VAL A 56 -7.03 1.07 -3.25
N GLY A 57 -6.48 0.97 -2.03
CA GLY A 57 -5.85 -0.27 -1.56
C GLY A 57 -6.85 -1.42 -1.40
N ALA A 58 -6.47 -2.62 -1.85
CA ALA A 58 -7.21 -3.87 -1.58
C ALA A 58 -6.99 -4.37 -0.14
N ASN A 59 -5.99 -3.80 0.53
CA ASN A 59 -5.72 -3.99 1.94
C ASN A 59 -5.36 -2.63 2.56
N ASN A 60 -5.43 -2.54 3.90
CA ASN A 60 -5.03 -1.36 4.64
C ASN A 60 -3.92 -1.71 5.67
N PRO A 61 -2.71 -2.07 5.21
CA PRO A 61 -1.64 -2.57 6.06
C PRO A 61 -1.07 -1.50 6.99
N SER A 62 -1.31 -0.22 6.70
CA SER A 62 -0.78 0.92 7.47
C SER A 62 -1.84 1.65 8.29
N GLY A 63 -3.12 1.30 8.14
CA GLY A 63 -4.24 2.11 8.64
C GLY A 63 -4.39 3.47 7.93
N ARG A 64 -3.56 3.77 6.92
CA ARG A 64 -3.45 5.11 6.29
C ARG A 64 -4.38 5.34 5.10
N SER A 65 -5.11 4.32 4.64
CA SER A 65 -6.15 4.57 3.63
C SER A 65 -7.26 5.42 4.28
N PHE A 66 -7.33 6.70 3.91
CA PHE A 66 -8.28 7.69 4.45
C PHE A 66 -9.74 7.22 4.43
N ARG A 67 -10.08 6.28 3.54
CA ARG A 67 -11.42 5.71 3.37
C ARG A 67 -11.46 4.17 3.50
N GLY A 68 -10.41 3.54 4.06
CA GLY A 68 -10.34 2.08 4.25
C GLY A 68 -10.06 1.27 2.96
N ALA A 69 -9.80 -0.02 3.14
CA ALA A 69 -9.54 -0.95 2.03
C ALA A 69 -10.81 -1.22 1.21
N GLU A 70 -10.65 -1.45 -0.09
CA GLU A 70 -11.71 -1.95 -0.97
C GLU A 70 -12.05 -3.39 -0.59
N ARG A 71 -13.33 -3.66 -0.30
CA ARG A 71 -13.80 -5.01 0.06
C ARG A 71 -14.74 -5.63 -0.97
N ASP A 72 -15.46 -4.85 -1.74
CA ASP A 72 -16.52 -5.35 -2.60
C ASP A 72 -15.97 -6.09 -3.83
N VAL A 73 -14.89 -5.60 -4.45
CA VAL A 73 -14.16 -6.30 -5.52
C VAL A 73 -13.59 -7.61 -4.99
N MET A 74 -12.94 -7.58 -3.83
CA MET A 74 -12.40 -8.79 -3.21
C MET A 74 -13.47 -9.84 -2.94
N ASN A 75 -14.61 -9.43 -2.39
CA ASN A 75 -15.72 -10.32 -2.09
C ASN A 75 -16.35 -10.89 -3.36
N TYR A 76 -16.57 -10.05 -4.37
CA TYR A 76 -17.18 -10.45 -5.64
C TYR A 76 -16.35 -11.52 -6.37
N PHE A 77 -15.02 -11.37 -6.41
CA PHE A 77 -14.14 -12.33 -7.08
C PHE A 77 -13.67 -13.49 -6.18
N GLY A 78 -14.13 -13.56 -4.94
CA GLY A 78 -13.73 -14.60 -3.99
C GLY A 78 -12.22 -14.60 -3.71
N MET A 79 -11.66 -13.42 -3.53
CA MET A 79 -10.24 -13.23 -3.19
C MET A 79 -9.96 -13.65 -1.74
N ASP A 80 -8.71 -13.98 -1.43
CA ASP A 80 -8.34 -14.29 -0.05
C ASP A 80 -8.18 -12.97 0.75
N PRO A 81 -8.54 -12.95 2.05
CA PRO A 81 -8.27 -11.81 2.92
C PRO A 81 -6.81 -11.37 2.85
N GLY A 82 -6.58 -10.08 2.63
CA GLY A 82 -5.23 -9.51 2.55
C GLY A 82 -4.50 -9.51 3.90
N PRO A 83 -3.20 -9.20 3.90
CA PRO A 83 -2.42 -9.08 5.13
C PRO A 83 -3.02 -8.01 6.05
N HIS A 84 -3.12 -8.32 7.34
CA HIS A 84 -3.52 -7.36 8.37
C HIS A 84 -2.27 -6.71 8.96
N GLY A 85 -2.22 -5.37 8.95
CA GLY A 85 -1.16 -4.62 9.61
C GLY A 85 -1.30 -4.67 11.12
N VAL A 86 -0.21 -4.93 11.83
CA VAL A 86 -0.15 -4.71 13.29
C VAL A 86 0.37 -3.28 13.50
N PRO A 87 -0.38 -2.39 14.18
CA PRO A 87 -0.04 -0.98 14.30
C PRO A 87 1.06 -0.73 15.34
N ILE A 88 2.25 -1.29 15.10
CA ILE A 88 3.44 -1.06 15.90
C ILE A 88 4.42 -0.18 15.14
N ASN A 89 5.11 0.71 15.85
CA ASN A 89 6.26 1.39 15.28
C ASN A 89 7.42 0.39 15.19
N TYR A 90 7.66 -0.16 14.01
CA TYR A 90 8.78 -1.05 13.73
C TYR A 90 9.96 -0.33 13.05
N PHE A 91 9.93 1.00 13.01
CA PHE A 91 11.02 1.84 12.51
C PHE A 91 12.00 2.21 13.64
N VAL A 92 12.97 3.06 13.33
CA VAL A 92 13.92 3.60 14.31
C VAL A 92 13.16 4.37 15.39
N CYS A 93 13.28 3.92 16.65
CA CYS A 93 12.58 4.48 17.80
C CYS A 93 13.50 4.50 19.04
N PRO A 94 13.90 5.68 19.57
CA PRO A 94 13.59 7.02 19.05
C PRO A 94 14.29 7.29 17.71
N GLN A 95 13.74 8.19 16.91
CA GLN A 95 14.38 8.62 15.66
C GLN A 95 15.71 9.33 15.94
N TYR A 96 16.65 9.24 14.99
CA TYR A 96 17.86 10.04 15.03
C TYR A 96 17.53 11.53 14.82
N PRO A 97 18.34 12.45 15.36
CA PRO A 97 18.26 13.85 14.96
C PRO A 97 18.57 13.99 13.47
N ALA A 98 17.68 14.64 12.73
CA ALA A 98 17.92 15.01 11.34
C ALA A 98 18.96 16.13 11.30
N GLU A 99 20.01 15.95 10.50
CA GLU A 99 21.11 16.92 10.40
C GLU A 99 21.67 17.00 8.97
N VAL A 100 22.11 18.20 8.58
CA VAL A 100 22.89 18.42 7.36
C VAL A 100 24.35 18.20 7.70
N LEU A 101 24.98 17.25 7.02
CA LEU A 101 26.39 16.91 7.19
C LEU A 101 27.28 17.77 6.29
N GLU A 102 26.81 18.04 5.08
CA GLU A 102 27.51 18.88 4.10
C GLU A 102 26.51 19.52 3.16
N GLU A 103 26.78 20.76 2.75
CA GLU A 103 26.00 21.45 1.73
C GLU A 103 26.92 22.09 0.69
N THR A 104 26.60 21.85 -0.57
CA THR A 104 27.28 22.42 -1.75
C THR A 104 26.28 23.17 -2.62
N ASP A 105 26.77 23.86 -3.66
CA ASP A 105 25.91 24.51 -4.65
C ASP A 105 25.01 23.53 -5.40
N GLN A 106 25.42 22.26 -5.50
CA GLN A 106 24.75 21.24 -6.32
C GLN A 106 23.99 20.20 -5.49
N ALA A 107 24.28 20.06 -4.19
CA ALA A 107 23.73 18.99 -3.37
C ALA A 107 23.74 19.26 -1.86
N ILE A 108 22.87 18.57 -1.13
CA ILE A 108 22.85 18.48 0.32
C ILE A 108 23.10 17.03 0.72
N ILE A 109 24.09 16.80 1.59
CA ILE A 109 24.31 15.51 2.26
C ILE A 109 23.67 15.62 3.64
N ARG A 110 22.66 14.80 3.92
CA ARG A 110 21.90 14.84 5.18
C ARG A 110 21.72 13.46 5.79
N ARG A 111 21.69 13.37 7.11
CA ARG A 111 21.18 12.21 7.85
C ARG A 111 19.72 12.46 8.22
N ASP A 112 18.84 11.54 7.88
CA ASP A 112 17.41 11.63 8.25
C ASP A 112 17.10 10.99 9.63
N GLY A 113 15.83 11.01 10.03
CA GLY A 113 15.36 10.42 11.28
C GLY A 113 15.46 8.89 11.35
N ASN A 114 15.66 8.22 10.21
CA ASN A 114 15.93 6.78 10.13
C ASN A 114 17.45 6.49 10.19
N GLY A 115 18.28 7.52 10.32
CA GLY A 115 19.74 7.38 10.34
C GLY A 115 20.35 7.21 8.94
N ILE A 116 19.56 7.39 7.88
CA ILE A 116 20.01 7.23 6.50
C ILE A 116 20.75 8.50 6.08
N VAL A 117 22.02 8.35 5.68
CA VAL A 117 22.78 9.42 5.03
C VAL A 117 22.47 9.41 3.54
N SER A 118 21.95 10.51 3.02
CA SER A 118 21.52 10.66 1.63
C SER A 118 22.13 11.91 1.02
N ARG A 119 22.47 11.84 -0.27
CA ARG A 119 22.87 12.99 -1.09
C ARG A 119 21.70 13.39 -1.98
N VAL A 120 21.17 14.58 -1.77
CA VAL A 120 20.03 15.14 -2.52
C VAL A 120 20.55 16.24 -3.44
N LEU A 121 20.28 16.15 -4.74
CA LEU A 121 20.70 17.16 -5.73
C LEU A 121 19.78 18.38 -5.71
N LYS A 122 20.34 19.54 -6.08
CA LYS A 122 19.62 20.80 -6.33
C LYS A 122 19.48 21.00 -7.86
N PRO A 123 18.30 21.34 -8.43
CA PRO A 123 16.96 21.36 -7.84
C PRO A 123 16.45 19.94 -7.50
N GLU A 124 15.48 19.81 -6.61
CA GLU A 124 14.86 18.51 -6.31
C GLU A 124 14.18 17.96 -7.58
N LEU A 125 14.88 17.08 -8.29
CA LEU A 125 14.42 16.46 -9.54
C LEU A 125 13.48 15.26 -9.31
N GLY A 126 13.02 15.05 -8.07
CA GLY A 126 12.30 13.84 -7.66
C GLY A 126 10.82 14.09 -7.38
N MET A 127 9.98 13.53 -8.24
CA MET A 127 8.50 13.50 -8.20
C MET A 127 7.80 14.87 -8.36
N PRO A 128 6.99 15.07 -9.43
CA PRO A 128 6.09 16.21 -9.51
C PRO A 128 5.13 16.24 -8.32
N HIS A 129 4.89 17.43 -7.76
CA HIS A 129 3.87 17.69 -6.74
C HIS A 129 2.46 17.42 -7.27
#